data_AF-A0A139CTV1-F1
#
_entry.id   AF-A0A139CTV1-F1
#
_cell.length_a   1.000
_cell.length_b   1.000
_cell.length_c   1.000
_cell.angle_alpha   90.00
_cell.angle_beta   90.00
_cell.angle_gamma   90.00
#
_symmetry.space_group_name_H-M   'P 1'
#
loop_
_entity.id
_entity.type
_entity.pdbx_description
1 polymer ?
#
loop_
_entity_poly.entity_id
_entity_poly.type
_entity_poly.pdbx_seq_one_letter_code
_entity_poly.pdbx_strand_id
1 'polypeptide(L)'
;MTKDILIHQIIDVLEKSNFTVSSRCNIRPRSFDLAARQDDVLLFCKALYNIDSLNEETASEMKALAGYLGGTPMLIGAKTRDQMLEDSVVYV
;
A
#
# COMPACT_ATOMS: atom_id res chain seq x y z
N MET A 1 7.44 -12.59 -9.62
CA MET A 1 6.13 -12.00 -9.26
C MET A 1 6.12 -10.55 -9.71
N THR A 2 5.03 -10.06 -10.30
CA THR A 2 4.92 -8.67 -10.81
C THR A 2 4.20 -7.79 -9.80
N LYS A 3 4.36 -6.47 -9.92
CA LYS A 3 3.63 -5.50 -9.07
C LYS A 3 2.11 -5.71 -9.15
N ASP A 4 1.57 -6.06 -10.31
CA ASP A 4 0.14 -6.35 -10.46
C ASP A 4 -0.33 -7.55 -9.62
N ILE A 5 0.47 -8.62 -9.56
CA ILE A 5 0.15 -9.79 -8.72
C ILE A 5 0.11 -9.37 -7.25
N LEU A 6 1.08 -8.59 -6.79
CA LEU A 6 1.11 -8.08 -5.41
C LEU A 6 -0.14 -7.23 -5.11
N ILE A 7 -0.55 -6.36 -6.03
CA ILE A 7 -1.77 -5.56 -5.88
C ILE A 7 -3.01 -6.46 -5.79
N HIS A 8 -3.11 -7.49 -6.63
CA HIS A 8 -4.24 -8.44 -6.55
C HIS A 8 -4.27 -9.17 -5.20
N GLN A 9 -3.14 -9.64 -4.70
CA GLN A 9 -3.07 -10.28 -3.38
C GLN A 9 -3.49 -9.34 -2.25
N ILE A 10 -3.11 -8.06 -2.32
CA ILE A 10 -3.52 -7.05 -1.34
C ILE A 10 -5.04 -6.87 -1.36
N ILE A 11 -5.65 -6.76 -2.55
CA ILE A 11 -7.10 -6.64 -2.71
C ILE A 11 -7.80 -7.86 -2.09
N ASP A 12 -7.36 -9.07 -2.47
CA ASP A 12 -7.97 -10.32 -1.98
C ASP A 12 -7.93 -10.43 -0.45
N VAL A 13 -6.81 -10.02 0.18
CA VAL A 13 -6.66 -10.07 1.66
C VAL A 13 -7.55 -9.03 2.33
N LEU A 14 -7.60 -7.81 1.80
CA LEU A 14 -8.42 -6.73 2.35
C LEU A 14 -9.92 -7.06 2.24
N GLU A 15 -10.37 -7.54 1.08
CA GLU A 15 -11.77 -7.93 0.87
C GLU A 15 -12.18 -9.09 1.79
N LYS A 16 -11.33 -10.12 1.94
CA LYS A 16 -11.55 -11.21 2.91
C LYS A 16 -11.62 -10.73 4.35
N SER A 17 -11.02 -9.58 4.65
CA SER A 17 -11.01 -8.94 5.97
C SER A 17 -12.17 -7.94 6.15
N ASN A 18 -13.14 -7.90 5.22
CA ASN A 18 -14.30 -6.99 5.21
C ASN A 18 -13.97 -5.52 4.95
N PHE A 19 -12.81 -5.22 4.33
CA PHE A 19 -12.58 -3.88 3.80
C PHE A 19 -13.36 -3.69 2.48
N THR A 20 -13.94 -2.50 2.31
CA THR A 20 -14.32 -1.99 0.99
C THR A 20 -13.08 -1.43 0.32
N VAL A 21 -12.69 -1.99 -0.82
CA VAL A 21 -11.48 -1.60 -1.56
C VAL A 21 -11.84 -0.67 -2.73
N SER A 22 -11.07 0.40 -2.93
CA SER A 22 -11.26 1.32 -4.04
C SER A 22 -10.84 0.69 -5.37
N SER A 23 -11.27 1.30 -6.48
CA SER A 23 -10.58 1.07 -7.76
C SER A 23 -9.10 1.46 -7.65
N ARG A 24 -8.25 0.89 -8.51
CA ARG A 24 -6.82 1.24 -8.55
C ARG A 24 -6.65 2.73 -8.85
N CYS A 25 -5.89 3.41 -8.00
CA CYS A 25 -5.57 4.82 -8.19
C CYS A 25 -4.60 4.96 -9.37
N ASN A 26 -5.11 5.41 -10.52
CA ASN A 26 -4.33 5.55 -11.75
C ASN A 26 -3.89 6.97 -12.07
N ILE A 27 -4.14 7.92 -11.16
CA ILE A 27 -3.81 9.34 -11.33
C ILE A 27 -2.32 9.56 -11.02
N ARG A 28 -1.66 10.44 -11.79
CA ARG A 28 -0.26 10.84 -11.60
C ARG A 28 -0.17 12.25 -11.02
N PRO A 29 0.78 12.54 -10.10
CA PRO A 29 1.71 11.59 -9.47
C PRO A 29 0.96 10.59 -8.57
N ARG A 30 1.42 9.33 -8.56
CA ARG A 30 0.75 8.23 -7.87
C ARG A 30 1.38 8.02 -6.50
N SER A 31 0.84 8.66 -5.47
CA SER A 31 1.30 8.46 -4.09
C SER A 31 0.97 7.06 -3.56
N PHE A 32 -0.24 6.54 -3.80
CA PHE A 32 -0.70 5.19 -3.39
C PHE A 32 -1.33 4.41 -4.56
N ASP A 33 -1.46 3.08 -4.46
CA ASP A 33 -2.03 2.23 -5.52
C ASP A 33 -3.52 1.96 -5.33
N LEU A 34 -3.99 1.84 -4.08
CA LEU A 34 -5.41 1.66 -3.74
C LEU A 34 -5.70 2.20 -2.33
N ALA A 35 -6.95 2.55 -2.08
CA ALA A 35 -7.45 2.84 -0.75
C ALA A 35 -8.37 1.71 -0.28
N ALA A 36 -8.47 1.50 1.02
CA ALA A 36 -9.37 0.53 1.60
C ALA A 36 -9.99 1.09 2.88
N ARG A 37 -11.28 0.80 3.11
CA ARG A 37 -12.00 1.26 4.30
C ARG A 37 -12.76 0.14 4.99
N GLN A 38 -12.63 0.08 6.31
CA GLN A 38 -13.46 -0.73 7.19
C GLN A 38 -13.79 0.13 8.41
N ASP A 39 -15.07 0.45 8.61
CA ASP A 39 -15.53 1.36 9.66
C ASP A 39 -14.73 2.68 9.69
N ASP A 40 -14.04 2.96 10.79
CA ASP A 40 -13.20 4.14 10.98
C ASP A 40 -11.77 3.98 10.44
N VAL A 41 -11.38 2.76 10.04
CA VAL A 41 -10.06 2.47 9.48
C VAL A 41 -10.05 2.83 7.99
N LEU A 42 -9.23 3.83 7.63
CA LEU A 42 -8.93 4.19 6.25
C LEU A 42 -7.46 3.91 5.96
N LEU A 43 -7.19 3.06 4.97
CA LEU A 43 -5.84 2.68 4.54
C LEU A 43 -5.52 3.27 3.17
N PHE A 44 -4.31 3.81 3.01
CA PHE A 44 -3.72 4.15 1.72
C PHE A 44 -2.57 3.19 1.43
N CYS A 45 -2.80 2.20 0.56
CA CYS A 45 -1.85 1.13 0.32
C CYS A 45 -0.96 1.44 -0.88
N LYS A 46 0.35 1.36 -0.69
CA LYS A 46 1.36 1.45 -1.74
C LYS A 46 2.07 0.11 -1.89
N ALA A 47 1.96 -0.48 -3.08
CA ALA A 47 2.59 -1.74 -3.43
C ALA A 47 3.89 -1.49 -4.18
N LEU A 48 5.00 -1.97 -3.64
CA LEU A 48 6.33 -1.92 -4.25
C LEU A 48 6.91 -3.33 -4.31
N TYR A 49 7.26 -3.83 -5.50
CA TYR A 49 7.91 -5.14 -5.56
C TYR A 49 9.24 -5.14 -4.80
N ASN A 50 10.06 -4.11 -5.01
CA ASN A 50 11.21 -3.80 -4.17
C ASN A 50 10.86 -2.61 -3.24
N ILE A 51 10.81 -2.83 -1.94
CA ILE A 51 10.42 -1.81 -0.95
C ILE A 51 11.39 -0.63 -0.92
N ASP A 52 12.67 -0.86 -1.26
CA ASP A 52 13.71 0.18 -1.34
C ASP A 52 13.51 1.14 -2.52
N SER A 53 12.54 0.90 -3.39
CA SER A 53 12.19 1.81 -4.48
C SER A 53 11.31 2.99 -4.04
N LEU A 54 10.94 3.07 -2.76
CA LEU A 54 10.23 4.21 -2.21
C LEU A 54 11.13 5.45 -2.24
N ASN A 55 10.63 6.55 -2.82
CA ASN A 55 11.31 7.84 -2.77
C ASN A 55 10.67 8.77 -1.71
N GLU A 56 11.43 9.77 -1.28
CA GLU A 56 11.03 10.71 -0.23
C GLU A 56 9.78 11.51 -0.61
N GLU A 57 9.67 11.94 -1.86
CA GLU A 57 8.51 12.68 -2.39
C GLU A 57 7.21 11.88 -2.24
N THR A 58 7.19 10.64 -2.73
CA THR A 58 6.05 9.73 -2.60
C THR A 58 5.71 9.47 -1.14
N ALA A 59 6.72 9.25 -0.30
CA ALA A 59 6.52 8.99 1.13
C ALA A 59 5.90 10.21 1.84
N SER A 60 6.38 11.41 1.52
CA SER A 60 5.88 12.68 2.07
C SER A 60 4.44 12.94 1.63
N GLU A 61 4.15 12.77 0.34
CA GLU A 61 2.79 12.91 -0.22
C GLU A 61 1.81 11.92 0.41
N MET A 62 2.21 10.65 0.57
CA MET A 62 1.38 9.64 1.21
C MET A 62 1.07 10.01 2.67
N LYS A 63 2.07 10.45 3.43
CA LYS A 63 1.88 10.89 4.82
C LYS A 63 0.95 12.10 4.90
N ALA A 64 1.14 13.08 4.02
CA ALA A 64 0.30 14.27 3.98
C ALA A 64 -1.16 13.93 3.64
N LEU A 65 -1.37 13.15 2.57
CA LEU A 65 -2.71 12.70 2.16
C LEU A 65 -3.41 11.94 3.29
N ALA A 66 -2.71 10.99 3.90
CA ALA A 66 -3.25 10.19 5.00
C ALA A 66 -3.61 11.08 6.20
N GLY A 67 -2.75 12.04 6.56
CA GLY A 67 -3.02 13.03 7.60
C GLY A 67 -4.27 13.88 7.33
N TYR A 68 -4.42 14.40 6.10
CA TYR A 68 -5.58 15.22 5.73
C TYR A 68 -6.90 14.45 5.73
N LEU A 69 -6.86 13.16 5.39
CA LEU A 69 -8.06 12.32 5.25
C LEU A 69 -8.31 11.42 6.47
N GLY A 70 -7.50 11.54 7.53
CA GLY A 70 -7.61 10.69 8.73
C GLY A 70 -7.36 9.21 8.44
N GLY A 71 -6.49 8.91 7.48
CA GLY A 71 -6.11 7.55 7.12
C GLY A 71 -4.70 7.17 7.58
N THR A 72 -4.35 5.92 7.34
CA THR A 72 -3.03 5.35 7.62
C THR A 72 -2.33 5.01 6.31
N PRO A 73 -1.13 5.57 6.03
CA PRO A 73 -0.34 5.14 4.89
C PRO A 73 0.31 3.79 5.19
N MET A 74 0.15 2.81 4.29
CA MET A 74 0.70 1.47 4.45
C MET A 74 1.56 1.10 3.24
N LEU A 75 2.79 0.66 3.50
CA LEU A 75 3.72 0.19 2.49
C LEU A 75 3.75 -1.34 2.50
N ILE A 76 3.59 -1.93 1.32
CA ILE A 76 3.52 -3.38 1.16
C ILE A 76 4.55 -3.77 0.11
N GLY A 77 5.50 -4.61 0.50
CA GLY A 77 6.58 -5.05 -0.37
C GLY A 77 6.74 -6.57 -0.42
N ALA A 78 7.40 -7.04 -1.48
CA ALA A 78 7.76 -8.46 -1.62
C ALA A 78 9.22 -8.72 -1.23
N LYS A 79 10.09 -7.73 -1.44
CA LYS A 79 11.52 -7.85 -1.15
C LYS A 79 12.16 -6.50 -0.86
N THR A 80 13.35 -6.55 -0.28
CA THR A 80 14.36 -5.49 -0.34
C THR A 80 15.25 -5.69 -1.57
N ARG A 81 16.31 -4.89 -1.68
CA ARG A 81 17.38 -5.06 -2.67
C ARG A 81 18.04 -6.43 -2.53
N ASP A 82 18.28 -6.87 -1.30
CA ASP A 82 19.18 -7.98 -1.00
C ASP A 82 18.46 -9.28 -0.66
N GLN A 83 17.23 -9.21 -0.13
CA GLN A 83 16.49 -10.38 0.33
C GLN A 83 14.97 -10.25 0.18
N MET A 84 14.29 -11.40 0.15
CA MET A 84 12.82 -11.44 0.27
C MET A 84 12.39 -10.94 1.65
N LEU A 85 11.25 -10.26 1.72
CA LEU A 85 10.62 -9.97 3.00
C LEU A 85 9.96 -11.25 3.51
N GLU A 86 10.01 -11.45 4.82
CA GLU A 86 9.34 -12.58 5.47
C GLU A 86 7.82 -12.47 5.33
N ASP A 87 7.19 -13.62 5.09
CA ASP A 87 5.74 -13.72 4.99
C ASP A 87 5.08 -13.40 6.33
N SER A 88 3.97 -12.67 6.29
CA SER A 88 3.16 -12.33 7.48
C SER A 88 3.88 -11.51 8.56
N VAL A 89 4.91 -10.74 8.20
CA VAL A 89 5.65 -9.86 9.12
C VAL A 89 5.30 -8.39 8.90
N VAL A 90 5.13 -7.66 10.00
CA VAL A 90 5.06 -6.19 10.03
C VAL A 90 6.40 -5.67 10.56
N TYR A 91 7.04 -4.79 9.78
CA TYR A 91 8.28 -4.12 10.14
C TYR A 91 7.96 -2.73 10.70
N VAL A 92 8.54 -2.37 11.85
CA VAL A 92 8.31 -1.11 12.59
C VAL A 92 9.57 -0.28 12.64
#